data_AF-A0A7V9UTR2-F1
#
_entry.id   AF-A0A7V9UTR2-F1
#
_cell.length_a   1.000
_cell.length_b   1.000
_cell.length_c   1.000
_cell.angle_alpha   90.00
_cell.angle_beta   90.00
_cell.angle_gamma   90.00
#
_symmetry.space_group_name_H-M   'P 1'
#
loop_
_entity.id
_entity.type
_entity.pdbx_description
1 polymer ?
#
loop_
_entity_poly.entity_id
_entity_poly.type
_entity_poly.pdbx_seq_one_letter_code
_entity_poly.pdbx_strand_id
1 'polypeptide(L)'
;MTEEKAKNIAEKIALLLQENEKGSNDYAALRSGIEKINERLNKIETKLDSQNSNNIQHSPFTFHGLNHPSLDKFANLEEIADEIFNSMPNEKACPYEPTGKPCDHCAMCGSRGF
;
A
#
# COMPACT_ATOMS: atom_id res chain seq x y z
N MET A 1 -61.00 5.36 -8.96
CA MET A 1 -59.65 5.94 -9.13
C MET A 1 -59.65 6.75 -10.41
N THR A 2 -59.04 7.94 -10.43
CA THR A 2 -58.98 8.79 -11.63
C THR A 2 -57.86 8.33 -12.56
N GLU A 3 -58.08 8.40 -13.86
CA GLU A 3 -57.14 7.98 -14.91
C GLU A 3 -55.77 8.69 -14.80
N GLU A 4 -55.78 9.93 -14.32
CA GLU A 4 -54.61 10.74 -14.02
C GLU A 4 -53.73 10.17 -12.88
N LYS A 5 -54.36 9.56 -11.87
CA LYS A 5 -53.62 8.86 -10.81
C LYS A 5 -52.95 7.59 -11.33
N ALA A 6 -53.61 6.87 -12.23
CA ALA A 6 -53.02 5.69 -12.86
C ALA A 6 -51.80 6.03 -13.73
N LYS A 7 -51.87 7.13 -14.51
CA LYS A 7 -50.73 7.64 -15.30
C LYS A 7 -49.55 8.05 -14.42
N ASN A 8 -49.79 8.81 -13.35
CA ASN A 8 -48.73 9.20 -12.41
C ASN A 8 -48.04 8.00 -11.75
N ILE A 9 -48.81 6.96 -11.41
CA ILE A 9 -48.25 5.73 -10.83
C ILE A 9 -47.41 4.98 -11.87
N ALA A 10 -47.90 4.86 -13.11
CA ALA A 10 -47.15 4.21 -14.19
C ALA A 10 -45.82 4.92 -14.50
N GLU A 11 -45.82 6.25 -14.51
CA GLU A 11 -44.62 7.07 -14.71
C GLU A 11 -43.60 6.90 -13.58
N LYS A 12 -44.06 6.89 -12.32
CA LYS A 12 -43.20 6.59 -11.16
C LYS A 12 -42.59 5.19 -11.23
N ILE A 13 -43.36 4.19 -11.67
CA ILE A 13 -42.87 2.82 -11.84
C ILE A 13 -41.79 2.76 -12.92
N ALA A 14 -41.98 3.45 -14.04
CA ALA A 14 -41.00 3.49 -15.12
C ALA A 14 -39.66 4.11 -14.67
N LEU A 15 -39.72 5.21 -13.89
CA LEU A 15 -38.52 5.84 -13.34
C LEU A 15 -37.76 4.93 -12.37
N LEU A 16 -38.47 4.24 -11.47
CA LEU A 16 -37.86 3.31 -10.51
C LEU A 16 -37.21 2.10 -11.18
N LEU A 17 -37.77 1.62 -12.30
CA LEU A 17 -37.17 0.53 -13.07
C LEU A 17 -35.87 0.96 -13.74
N GLN A 18 -35.83 2.18 -14.30
CA GLN A 18 -34.64 2.72 -14.97
C GLN A 18 -33.48 2.96 -13.99
N GLU A 19 -33.76 3.44 -12.77
CA GLU A 19 -32.74 3.61 -11.73
C GLU A 19 -32.17 2.26 -11.25
N ASN A 20 -33.03 1.24 -11.10
CA ASN A 20 -32.59 -0.10 -10.71
C ASN A 20 -31.74 -0.78 -11.79
N GLU A 21 -32.05 -0.60 -13.07
CA GLU A 21 -31.22 -1.12 -14.16
C GLU A 21 -29.83 -0.47 -14.19
N LYS A 22 -29.76 0.84 -13.94
CA LYS A 22 -28.49 1.56 -13.84
C LYS A 22 -27.65 1.07 -12.66
N GLY A 23 -28.26 0.98 -11.47
CA GLY A 23 -27.59 0.44 -10.28
C GLY A 23 -27.13 -1.01 -10.49
N SER A 24 -27.94 -1.85 -11.11
CA SER A 24 -27.62 -3.25 -11.43
C SER A 24 -26.35 -3.40 -12.28
N ASN A 25 -26.15 -2.52 -13.27
CA ASN A 25 -24.95 -2.51 -14.10
C ASN A 25 -23.70 -2.10 -13.31
N ASP A 26 -23.82 -1.15 -12.38
CA ASP A 26 -22.71 -0.75 -11.50
C ASP A 26 -22.31 -1.89 -10.54
N TYR A 27 -23.30 -2.63 -10.00
CA TYR A 27 -23.04 -3.84 -9.21
C TYR A 27 -22.38 -4.94 -10.04
N ALA A 28 -22.77 -5.11 -11.31
CA ALA A 28 -22.13 -6.07 -12.20
C ALA A 28 -20.67 -5.71 -12.50
N ALA A 29 -20.40 -4.42 -12.74
CA ALA A 29 -19.04 -3.92 -12.94
C ALA A 29 -18.18 -4.10 -11.69
N LEU A 30 -18.72 -3.79 -10.50
CA LEU A 30 -18.04 -4.02 -9.22
C LEU A 30 -17.73 -5.50 -9.00
N ARG A 31 -18.69 -6.39 -9.26
CA ARG A 31 -18.51 -7.84 -9.14
C ARG A 31 -17.42 -8.35 -10.07
N SER A 32 -17.39 -7.89 -11.32
CA SER A 32 -16.32 -8.20 -12.26
C SER A 32 -14.95 -7.69 -11.78
N GLY A 33 -14.91 -6.52 -11.16
CA GLY A 33 -13.70 -5.97 -10.53
C GLY A 33 -13.17 -6.87 -9.41
N ILE A 34 -14.05 -7.33 -8.51
CA ILE A 34 -13.69 -8.24 -7.41
C ILE A 34 -13.18 -9.57 -7.96
N GLU A 35 -13.84 -10.12 -8.99
CA GLU A 35 -13.44 -11.39 -9.60
C GLU A 35 -12.03 -11.30 -10.21
N LYS A 36 -11.71 -10.19 -10.89
CA LYS A 36 -10.35 -9.92 -11.41
C LYS A 36 -9.31 -9.79 -10.29
N ILE A 37 -9.67 -9.19 -9.15
CA ILE A 37 -8.76 -9.09 -8.00
C ILE A 37 -8.46 -10.49 -7.46
N ASN A 38 -9.48 -11.32 -7.26
CA ASN A 38 -9.31 -12.70 -6.81
C ASN A 38 -8.47 -13.53 -7.78
N GLU A 39 -8.70 -13.40 -9.08
CA GLU A 39 -7.88 -14.09 -10.09
C GLU A 39 -6.40 -13.68 -10.01
N ARG A 40 -6.12 -12.39 -9.80
CA ARG A 40 -4.74 -11.89 -9.62
C ARG A 40 -4.10 -12.41 -8.33
N LEU A 41 -4.85 -12.48 -7.24
CA LEU A 41 -4.37 -13.02 -5.97
C LEU A 41 -4.02 -14.50 -6.11
N ASN A 42 -4.91 -15.31 -6.69
CA ASN A 42 -4.66 -16.73 -6.94
C ASN A 42 -3.39 -16.94 -7.80
N LYS A 43 -3.15 -16.09 -8.81
CA LYS A 43 -1.92 -16.13 -9.63
C LYS A 43 -0.67 -15.77 -8.83
N ILE A 44 -0.77 -14.90 -7.84
CA ILE A 44 0.36 -14.55 -6.96
C ILE A 44 0.64 -15.71 -6.00
N GLU A 45 -0.39 -16.25 -5.36
CA GLU A 45 -0.29 -17.35 -4.40
C GLU A 45 0.33 -18.60 -5.04
N THR A 46 -0.20 -19.02 -6.20
CA THR A 46 0.36 -20.15 -6.96
C THR A 46 1.82 -19.95 -7.37
N LYS A 47 2.22 -18.73 -7.73
CA LYS A 47 3.62 -18.40 -8.02
C LYS A 47 4.48 -18.44 -6.75
N LEU A 48 3.95 -17.97 -5.62
CA LEU A 48 4.66 -17.98 -4.34
C LEU A 48 4.89 -19.42 -3.86
N ASP A 49 3.88 -20.29 -3.97
CA ASP A 49 3.97 -21.72 -3.64
C ASP A 49 4.98 -22.46 -4.53
N SER A 50 4.99 -22.11 -5.83
CA SER A 50 5.96 -22.66 -6.79
C SER A 50 7.39 -22.15 -6.55
N GLN A 51 7.55 -20.93 -6.04
CA GLN A 51 8.85 -20.35 -5.67
C GLN A 51 9.36 -20.91 -4.33
N ASN A 52 8.49 -21.11 -3.34
CA ASN A 52 8.85 -21.69 -2.03
C ASN A 52 9.32 -23.14 -2.12
N SER A 53 8.86 -23.90 -3.13
CA SER A 53 9.31 -25.28 -3.35
C SER A 53 10.75 -25.39 -3.88
N ASN A 54 11.35 -24.28 -4.36
CA ASN A 54 12.70 -24.26 -4.94
C ASN A 54 13.71 -23.41 -4.14
N ASN A 55 13.32 -22.83 -3.01
CA ASN A 55 14.25 -21.98 -2.24
C ASN A 55 14.06 -22.14 -0.73
N ILE A 56 14.68 -23.20 -0.19
CA ILE A 56 15.01 -23.27 1.23
C ILE A 56 16.15 -22.28 1.44
N GLN A 57 15.86 -21.03 1.81
CA GLN A 57 16.66 -20.21 2.75
C GLN A 57 16.03 -18.81 3.02
N HIS A 58 15.53 -18.66 4.25
CA HIS A 58 15.58 -17.46 5.13
C HIS A 58 14.89 -16.11 4.74
N SER A 59 13.80 -15.81 5.47
CA SER A 59 13.52 -14.50 6.15
C SER A 59 13.10 -13.25 5.31
N PRO A 60 12.49 -12.21 5.95
CA PRO A 60 11.41 -11.37 5.39
C PRO A 60 11.84 -10.14 4.57
N PHE A 61 13.06 -10.08 4.05
CA PHE A 61 13.51 -8.98 3.17
C PHE A 61 14.59 -9.50 2.22
N THR A 62 14.20 -10.21 1.17
CA THR A 62 15.12 -10.52 0.06
C THR A 62 14.60 -9.86 -1.21
N PHE A 63 15.10 -8.64 -1.42
CA PHE A 63 15.14 -7.94 -2.70
C PHE A 63 15.82 -8.85 -3.73
N HIS A 64 15.04 -9.69 -4.41
CA HIS A 64 15.55 -10.51 -5.49
C HIS A 64 15.83 -9.63 -6.71
N GLY A 65 17.12 -9.36 -6.95
CA GLY A 65 17.66 -9.31 -8.31
C GLY A 65 17.60 -7.98 -9.05
N LEU A 66 17.43 -6.84 -8.37
CA LEU A 66 17.73 -5.54 -8.98
C LEU A 66 19.08 -5.08 -8.44
N ASN A 67 20.18 -5.66 -8.94
CA ASN A 67 21.50 -5.02 -8.89
C ASN A 67 21.44 -3.78 -9.78
N HIS A 68 20.74 -2.76 -9.29
CA HIS A 68 20.70 -1.47 -9.91
C HIS A 68 22.07 -0.82 -9.67
N PRO A 69 22.74 -0.24 -10.67
CA PRO A 69 24.08 0.36 -10.53
C PRO A 69 24.20 1.45 -9.44
N SER A 70 23.08 1.91 -8.88
CA SER A 70 23.07 2.78 -7.72
C SER A 70 23.41 2.06 -6.40
N LEU A 71 23.18 0.74 -6.29
CA LEU A 71 23.49 -0.03 -5.07
C LEU A 71 24.99 -0.01 -4.76
N ASP A 72 25.85 -0.12 -5.76
CA ASP A 72 27.31 0.02 -5.58
C ASP A 72 27.71 1.42 -5.09
N LYS A 73 26.90 2.46 -5.41
CA LYS A 73 27.12 3.81 -4.87
C LYS A 73 26.67 3.94 -3.43
N PHE A 74 25.66 3.18 -3.02
CA PHE A 74 25.17 3.17 -1.64
C PHE A 74 26.10 2.40 -0.71
N ALA A 75 26.77 1.34 -1.18
CA ALA A 75 27.78 0.62 -0.39
C ALA A 75 28.94 1.53 0.05
N ASN A 76 29.44 2.38 -0.86
CA ASN A 76 30.47 3.37 -0.51
C ASN A 76 29.96 4.44 0.47
N LEU A 77 28.66 4.76 0.44
CA LEU A 77 28.06 5.74 1.36
C LEU A 77 27.79 5.15 2.74
N GLU A 78 27.52 3.85 2.82
CA GLU A 78 27.34 3.12 4.08
C GLU A 78 28.64 3.04 4.86
N GLU A 79 29.76 2.72 4.20
CA GLU A 79 31.09 2.71 4.82
C GLU A 79 31.49 4.10 5.34
N ILE A 80 31.19 5.16 4.58
CA ILE A 80 31.42 6.56 5.00
C ILE A 80 30.49 6.93 6.17
N ALA A 81 29.24 6.47 6.16
CA ALA A 81 28.31 6.73 7.25
C ALA A 81 28.80 6.07 8.54
N ASP A 82 29.22 4.80 8.49
CA ASP A 82 29.72 4.05 9.64
C ASP A 82 30.99 4.68 10.23
N GLU A 83 31.88 5.21 9.39
CA GLU A 83 33.06 5.94 9.84
C GLU A 83 32.70 7.29 10.52
N ILE A 84 31.64 7.96 10.05
CA ILE A 84 31.09 9.18 10.66
C ILE A 84 30.37 8.87 11.99
N PHE A 85 29.65 7.75 12.08
CA PHE A 85 28.96 7.34 13.30
C PHE A 85 29.93 6.85 14.37
N ASN A 86 30.99 6.12 14.00
CA ASN A 86 32.03 5.66 14.92
C ASN A 86 32.96 6.77 15.41
N SER A 87 33.06 7.88 14.69
CA SER A 87 33.91 9.04 15.05
C SER A 87 33.20 10.12 15.87
N MET A 88 31.88 10.03 16.09
CA MET A 88 31.14 10.95 16.95
C MET A 88 30.76 10.31 18.29
N PRO A 89 31.55 10.52 19.37
CA PRO A 89 30.98 10.41 20.70
C PRO A 89 30.08 11.63 20.88
N ASN A 90 28.76 11.47 20.89
CA ASN A 90 27.77 12.32 21.60
C ASN A 90 26.37 12.10 21.01
N GLU A 91 25.43 11.78 21.90
CA GLU A 91 23.99 11.71 21.61
C GLU A 91 23.54 12.95 20.83
N LYS A 92 22.98 12.73 19.64
CA LYS A 92 22.57 13.81 18.74
C LYS A 92 21.44 14.59 19.40
N ALA A 93 21.61 15.90 19.55
CA ALA A 93 20.53 16.78 19.97
C ALA A 93 19.44 16.82 18.89
N CYS A 94 18.17 16.81 19.28
CA CYS A 94 17.07 16.83 18.33
C CYS A 94 17.06 18.16 17.55
N PRO A 95 17.17 18.17 16.21
CA PRO A 95 17.24 19.41 15.43
C PRO A 95 15.92 20.20 15.44
N TYR A 96 14.85 19.59 15.93
CA TYR A 96 13.52 20.20 16.04
C TYR A 96 13.23 20.71 17.45
N GLU A 97 14.07 20.40 18.43
CA GLU A 97 13.89 20.84 19.82
C GLU A 97 14.73 22.12 20.06
N PRO A 98 14.08 23.29 20.21
CA PRO A 98 14.78 24.57 20.31
C PRO A 98 15.64 24.70 21.58
N THR A 99 15.46 23.79 22.55
CA THR A 99 16.20 23.78 23.81
C THR A 99 17.51 22.99 23.74
N GLY A 100 17.83 22.36 22.60
CA GLY A 100 19.11 21.67 22.39
C GLY A 100 19.33 20.46 23.29
N LYS A 101 18.24 19.86 23.79
CA LYS A 101 18.29 18.67 24.63
C LYS A 101 18.72 17.43 23.83
N PRO A 102 19.39 16.45 24.48
CA PRO A 102 19.68 15.17 23.85
C PRO A 102 18.38 14.48 23.42
N CYS A 103 18.43 13.77 22.29
CA CYS A 103 17.26 13.12 21.69
C CYS A 103 16.60 12.12 22.65
N ASP A 104 15.30 12.32 22.91
CA ASP A 104 14.49 11.45 23.77
C ASP A 104 13.84 10.28 23.00
N HIS A 105 14.21 10.08 21.73
CA HIS A 105 13.68 9.05 20.84
C HIS A 105 12.15 9.03 20.79
N CYS A 106 11.51 10.20 20.88
CA CYS A 106 10.08 10.33 20.63
C CYS A 106 9.71 9.79 19.23
N ALA A 107 8.41 9.60 18.97
CA ALA A 107 7.92 8.99 17.72
C ALA A 107 8.46 9.66 16.43
N MET A 108 8.86 10.94 16.51
CA MET A 108 9.47 11.66 15.39
C MET A 108 10.95 11.32 15.13
N CYS A 109 11.70 10.96 16.15
CA CYS A 109 13.11 10.56 16.06
C CYS A 109 13.26 9.05 15.86
N GLY A 110 12.47 8.25 16.59
CA GLY A 110 12.51 6.78 16.49
C GLY A 110 12.10 6.24 15.11
N SER A 111 11.26 6.95 14.35
CA SER A 111 10.89 6.58 12.97
C SER A 111 11.93 6.99 11.92
N ARG A 112 12.84 7.91 12.27
CA ARG A 112 13.86 8.48 11.37
C ARG A 112 15.29 8.03 11.68
N GLY A 113 15.47 7.16 12.67
CA GLY A 113 16.79 6.66 13.07
C GLY A 113 17.64 7.70 13.80
N PHE A 114 16.98 8.60 14.55
CA PHE A 114 17.60 9.57 15.46
C PHE A 114 17.31 9.23 16.91
#